data_AF-A0A942T966-F1
#
_entry.id   AF-A0A942T966-F1
#
_cell.length_a   1.000
_cell.length_b   1.000
_cell.length_c   1.000
_cell.angle_alpha   90.00
_cell.angle_beta   90.00
_cell.angle_gamma   90.00
#
_symmetry.space_group_name_H-M   'P 1'
#
loop_
_entity.id
_entity.type
_entity.pdbx_description
1 polymer ?
#
loop_
_entity_poly.entity_id
_entity_poly.type
_entity_poly.pdbx_seq_one_letter_code
_entity_poly.pdbx_strand_id
1 'polypeptide(L)'
;MGELSDRLYEKPFESLRSTHAEVKRTYYKLKAEMSRTDKQISELYHELEKVDLNEDIGYQYSIALQNLLRRRRVIKDEFIPIDIMFQSLSESIESLKERIGRNREKSEEIRASLNVQLRIAEFLNV
;
A
#
# COMPACT_ATOMS: atom_id res chain seq x y z
N MET A 1 -0.59 -21.12 -25.76
CA MET A 1 0.25 -20.13 -25.05
C MET A 1 0.10 -20.41 -23.57
N GLY A 2 0.93 -21.17 -22.87
CA GLY A 2 2.34 -21.54 -23.06
C GLY A 2 2.96 -21.44 -21.66
N GLU A 3 2.83 -22.52 -20.90
CA GLU A 3 3.36 -22.77 -19.55
C GLU A 3 2.80 -21.91 -18.39
N LEU A 4 1.74 -22.43 -17.74
CA LEU A 4 1.59 -22.24 -16.29
C LEU A 4 2.87 -22.82 -15.68
N SER A 5 3.68 -21.98 -15.07
CA SER A 5 4.94 -22.39 -14.49
C SER A 5 4.65 -23.26 -13.25
N ASP A 6 5.08 -24.53 -13.28
CA ASP A 6 4.96 -25.55 -12.21
C ASP A 6 5.80 -25.21 -10.95
N ARG A 7 5.90 -23.93 -10.60
CA ARG A 7 6.81 -23.45 -9.56
C ARG A 7 6.03 -23.17 -8.28
N LEU A 8 6.37 -23.93 -7.25
CA LEU A 8 5.73 -23.90 -5.94
C LEU A 8 5.65 -22.51 -5.28
N TYR A 9 6.57 -21.59 -5.64
CA TYR A 9 6.60 -20.25 -5.06
C TYR A 9 5.67 -19.24 -5.73
N GLU A 10 5.12 -19.52 -6.92
CA GLU A 10 4.35 -18.52 -7.68
C GLU A 10 3.04 -18.15 -6.98
N LYS A 11 2.32 -19.15 -6.46
CA LYS A 11 1.07 -18.91 -5.73
C LYS A 11 1.30 -18.08 -4.45
N PRO A 12 2.27 -18.40 -3.57
CA PRO A 12 2.64 -17.52 -2.46
C PRO A 12 3.05 -16.10 -2.91
N PHE A 13 3.83 -15.99 -3.99
CA PHE A 13 4.29 -14.70 -4.49
C PHE A 13 3.15 -13.84 -5.04
N GLU A 14 2.20 -14.45 -5.76
CA GLU A 14 1.01 -13.75 -6.25
C GLU A 14 0.09 -13.33 -5.11
N SER A 15 -0.05 -14.16 -4.06
CA SER A 15 -0.76 -13.75 -2.84
C SER A 15 -0.12 -12.51 -2.20
N LEU A 16 1.22 -12.46 -2.11
CA LEU A 16 1.93 -11.31 -1.57
C LEU A 16 1.70 -10.04 -2.43
N ARG A 17 1.72 -10.18 -3.76
CA ARG A 17 1.43 -9.07 -4.69
C ARG A 17 -0.01 -8.58 -4.56
N SER A 18 -0.97 -9.48 -4.41
CA SER A 18 -2.37 -9.12 -4.18
C SER A 18 -2.55 -8.31 -2.90
N THR A 19 -1.94 -8.76 -1.80
CA THR A 19 -1.95 -8.04 -0.51
C THR A 19 -1.31 -6.65 -0.64
N HIS A 20 -0.15 -6.55 -1.32
CA HIS A 20 0.48 -5.25 -1.56
C HIS A 20 -0.39 -4.31 -2.40
N ALA A 21 -1.05 -4.83 -3.42
CA ALA A 21 -2.00 -4.05 -4.23
C ALA A 21 -3.17 -3.53 -3.38
N GLU A 22 -3.67 -4.32 -2.44
CA GLU A 22 -4.71 -3.90 -1.50
C GLU A 22 -4.24 -2.80 -0.55
N VAL A 23 -3.09 -3.01 0.10
CA VAL A 23 -2.47 -2.00 0.98
C VAL A 23 -2.22 -0.69 0.22
N LYS A 24 -1.69 -0.77 -1.01
CA LYS A 24 -1.47 0.38 -1.89
C LYS A 24 -2.78 1.13 -2.19
N ARG A 25 -3.86 0.42 -2.50
CA ARG A 25 -5.18 1.06 -2.74
C ARG A 25 -5.67 1.78 -1.49
N THR A 26 -5.59 1.13 -0.33
CA THR A 26 -6.01 1.74 0.95
C THR A 26 -5.16 2.95 1.30
N TYR A 27 -3.84 2.87 1.09
CA TYR A 27 -2.91 3.98 1.27
C TYR A 27 -3.33 5.23 0.49
N TYR A 28 -3.56 5.10 -0.82
CA TYR A 28 -3.94 6.25 -1.64
C TYR A 28 -5.33 6.78 -1.32
N LYS A 29 -6.27 5.92 -0.93
CA LYS A 29 -7.59 6.35 -0.46
C LYS A 29 -7.49 7.22 0.80
N LEU A 30 -6.78 6.75 1.83
CA LEU A 30 -6.60 7.49 3.08
C LEU A 30 -5.81 8.79 2.87
N LYS A 31 -4.77 8.75 2.04
CA LYS A 31 -3.99 9.94 1.67
C LYS A 31 -4.86 11.01 0.98
N ALA A 32 -5.73 10.59 0.05
CA ALA A 32 -6.65 11.49 -0.63
C ALA A 32 -7.68 12.08 0.32
N GLU A 33 -8.25 11.28 1.23
CA GLU A 33 -9.21 11.77 2.23
C GLU A 33 -8.56 12.73 3.25
N MET A 34 -7.31 12.48 3.66
CA MET A 34 -6.53 13.40 4.48
C MET A 34 -6.34 14.75 3.77
N SER A 35 -5.93 14.72 2.49
CA SER A 35 -5.76 15.93 1.69
C SER A 35 -7.07 16.70 1.49
N ARG A 36 -8.19 16.00 1.24
CA ARG A 36 -9.52 16.63 1.20
C ARG A 36 -9.88 17.31 2.52
N THR A 37 -9.67 16.62 3.64
CA THR A 37 -9.98 17.17 4.95
C THR A 37 -9.14 18.41 5.25
N ASP A 38 -7.85 18.38 4.90
CA ASP A 38 -6.94 19.53 5.03
C ASP A 38 -7.42 20.71 4.18
N LYS A 39 -7.86 20.46 2.94
CA LYS A 39 -8.44 21.50 2.09
C LYS A 39 -9.69 22.13 2.70
N GLN A 40 -10.60 21.32 3.26
CA GLN A 40 -11.81 21.82 3.92
C GLN A 40 -11.48 22.67 5.16
N ILE A 41 -10.44 22.31 5.90
CA ILE A 41 -9.95 23.11 7.04
C ILE A 41 -9.43 24.46 6.54
N SER A 42 -8.61 24.48 5.47
CA SER A 42 -8.12 25.73 4.87
C SER A 42 -9.26 26.59 4.34
N GLU A 43 -10.24 26.01 3.66
CA GLU A 43 -11.44 26.72 3.19
C GLU A 43 -12.21 27.33 4.36
N LEU A 44 -12.40 26.59 5.47
CA LEU A 44 -13.07 27.10 6.66
C LEU A 44 -12.33 28.30 7.28
N TYR A 45 -10.99 28.25 7.33
CA TYR A 45 -10.18 29.39 7.78
C TYR A 45 -10.34 30.60 6.86
N HIS A 46 -10.28 30.41 5.54
CA HIS A 46 -10.46 31.49 4.57
C HIS A 46 -11.84 32.14 4.64
N GLU A 47 -12.89 31.38 4.94
CA GLU A 47 -14.21 31.95 5.14
C GLU A 47 -14.31 32.71 6.47
N LEU A 48 -13.68 32.20 7.54
CA LEU A 48 -13.62 32.90 8.83
C LEU A 48 -12.93 34.27 8.73
N GLU A 49 -11.92 34.40 7.87
CA GLU A 49 -11.21 35.67 7.61
C GLU A 49 -12.11 36.76 6.99
N LYS A 50 -13.21 36.39 6.33
CA LYS A 50 -14.09 37.32 5.60
C LYS A 50 -15.31 37.79 6.40
N VAL A 51 -15.60 37.15 7.53
CA VAL A 51 -16.85 37.34 8.26
C VAL A 51 -16.63 38.25 9.46
N ASP A 52 -17.57 39.18 9.68
CA ASP A 52 -17.63 39.95 10.92
C ASP A 52 -18.01 39.02 12.08
N LEU A 53 -17.01 38.70 12.90
CA LEU A 53 -17.13 37.77 14.00
C LEU A 53 -18.09 38.30 15.08
N ASN A 54 -19.07 37.47 15.42
CA ASN A 54 -19.90 37.59 16.61
C ASN A 54 -20.00 36.24 17.31
N GLU A 55 -20.67 36.20 18.46
CA GLU A 55 -20.73 35.00 19.31
C GLU A 55 -21.37 33.80 18.60
N ASP A 56 -22.49 34.01 17.91
CA ASP A 56 -23.21 32.95 17.20
C ASP A 56 -22.38 32.40 16.03
N ILE A 57 -21.81 33.28 15.21
CA ILE A 57 -20.95 32.91 14.08
C ILE A 57 -19.70 32.19 14.59
N GLY A 58 -19.04 32.73 15.61
CA GLY A 58 -17.85 32.13 16.22
C GLY A 58 -18.12 30.72 16.74
N TYR A 59 -19.30 30.50 17.37
CA TYR A 59 -19.72 29.17 17.80
C TYR A 59 -19.91 28.20 16.63
N GLN A 60 -20.60 28.61 15.55
CA GLN A 60 -20.81 27.77 14.37
C GLN A 60 -19.49 27.35 13.71
N TYR A 61 -18.57 28.28 13.49
CA TYR A 61 -17.25 27.98 12.93
C TYR A 61 -16.42 27.06 13.85
N SER A 62 -16.51 27.25 15.17
CA SER A 62 -15.82 26.40 16.14
C SER A 62 -16.30 24.95 16.08
N ILE A 63 -17.62 24.73 15.99
CA ILE A 63 -18.20 23.39 15.84
C ILE A 63 -17.79 22.76 14.51
N ALA A 64 -17.85 23.51 13.41
CA ALA A 64 -17.43 23.04 12.10
C ALA A 64 -15.95 22.62 12.09
N LEU A 65 -15.07 23.46 12.65
CA LEU A 65 -13.64 23.19 12.76
C LEU A 65 -13.37 21.97 13.64
N GLN A 66 -14.02 21.88 14.80
CA GLN A 66 -13.89 20.73 15.70
C GLN A 66 -14.25 19.41 15.00
N ASN A 67 -15.32 19.41 14.21
CA ASN A 67 -15.75 18.23 13.46
C ASN A 67 -14.72 17.82 12.39
N LEU A 68 -14.19 18.78 11.63
CA LEU A 68 -13.13 18.51 10.64
C LEU A 68 -11.85 17.98 11.29
N LEU A 69 -11.42 18.57 12.41
CA LEU A 69 -10.23 18.13 13.14
C LEU A 69 -10.39 16.72 13.72
N ARG A 70 -11.58 16.38 14.24
CA ARG A 70 -11.89 15.01 14.70
C ARG A 70 -11.84 14.01 13.55
N ARG A 71 -12.46 14.33 12.41
CA ARG A 71 -12.39 13.49 11.20
C ARG A 71 -10.94 13.29 10.75
N ARG A 72 -10.16 14.36 10.69
CA ARG A 72 -8.74 14.32 10.34
C ARG A 72 -7.95 13.41 11.27
N ARG A 73 -8.25 13.45 12.57
CA ARG A 73 -7.59 12.60 13.57
C ARG A 73 -7.84 11.12 13.30
N VAL A 74 -9.08 10.73 13.07
CA VAL A 74 -9.45 9.35 12.74
C VAL A 74 -8.74 8.88 11.47
N ILE A 75 -8.74 9.69 10.40
CA ILE A 75 -8.05 9.35 9.14
C ILE A 75 -6.54 9.16 9.38
N LYS A 76 -5.92 10.07 10.16
CA LYS A 76 -4.49 9.99 10.46
C LYS A 76 -4.13 8.75 11.26
N ASP A 77 -4.94 8.40 12.26
CA ASP A 77 -4.70 7.23 13.11
C ASP A 77 -4.78 5.93 12.28
N GLU A 78 -5.70 5.84 11.31
CA GLU A 78 -5.79 4.71 10.36
C GLU A 78 -4.68 4.74 9.28
N PHE A 79 -4.23 5.94 8.88
CA PHE A 79 -3.21 6.09 7.84
C PHE A 79 -1.84 5.60 8.29
N ILE A 80 -1.45 5.83 9.54
CA ILE A 80 -0.14 5.45 10.10
C ILE A 80 0.19 3.96 9.86
N PRO A 81 -0.62 2.99 10.29
CA PRO A 81 -0.31 1.58 10.08
C PRO A 81 -0.28 1.20 8.59
N ILE A 82 -1.14 1.80 7.77
CA ILE A 82 -1.19 1.55 6.32
C ILE A 82 0.05 2.11 5.60
N ASP A 83 0.55 3.28 5.99
CA ASP A 83 1.79 3.84 5.45
C ASP A 83 2.98 2.93 5.76
N ILE A 84 3.11 2.47 7.01
CA ILE A 84 4.16 1.54 7.43
C ILE A 84 4.10 0.24 6.60
N MET A 85 2.91 -0.36 6.47
CA MET A 85 2.71 -1.57 5.66
C MET A 85 3.04 -1.32 4.19
N PHE A 86 2.64 -0.17 3.64
CA PHE A 86 2.88 0.16 2.24
C PHE A 86 4.38 0.30 1.93
N GLN A 87 5.14 1.02 2.77
CA GLN A 87 6.59 1.16 2.59
C GLN A 87 7.28 -0.21 2.71
N SER A 88 7.00 -0.95 3.79
CA SER A 88 7.64 -2.23 4.07
C SER A 88 7.37 -3.28 2.97
N LEU A 89 6.12 -3.41 2.51
CA LEU A 89 5.78 -4.35 1.45
C LEU A 89 6.37 -3.94 0.10
N SER A 90 6.43 -2.63 -0.20
CA SER A 90 7.01 -2.15 -1.45
C SER A 90 8.49 -2.49 -1.56
N GLU A 91 9.26 -2.24 -0.49
CA GLU A 91 10.67 -2.59 -0.42
C GLU A 91 10.88 -4.11 -0.45
N SER A 92 10.08 -4.86 0.32
CA SER A 92 10.22 -6.31 0.44
C SER A 92 9.91 -7.03 -0.88
N ILE A 93 8.88 -6.61 -1.62
CA ILE A 93 8.51 -7.22 -2.89
C ILE A 93 9.59 -6.98 -3.95
N GLU A 94 10.12 -5.76 -4.04
CA GLU A 94 11.17 -5.46 -5.03
C GLU A 94 12.44 -6.26 -4.72
N SER A 95 12.88 -6.26 -3.46
CA SER A 95 14.03 -7.05 -3.03
C SER A 95 13.83 -8.56 -3.27
N LEU A 96 12.64 -9.09 -2.98
CA LEU A 96 12.34 -10.50 -3.19
C LEU A 96 12.38 -10.86 -4.68
N LYS A 97 11.83 -10.01 -5.54
CA LYS A 97 11.85 -10.19 -6.99
C LYS A 97 13.27 -10.23 -7.54
N GLU A 98 14.13 -9.30 -7.12
CA GLU A 98 15.54 -9.28 -7.51
C GLU A 98 16.31 -10.52 -7.03
N ARG A 99 16.06 -10.97 -5.80
CA ARG A 99 16.70 -12.17 -5.23
C ARG A 99 16.26 -13.44 -5.94
N ILE A 100 14.96 -13.58 -6.24
CA ILE A 100 14.43 -14.70 -7.01
C ILE A 100 15.06 -14.70 -8.41
N GLY A 101 15.12 -13.55 -9.09
CA GLY A 101 15.73 -13.42 -10.41
C GLY A 101 17.20 -13.87 -10.43
N ARG A 102 18.04 -13.29 -9.57
CA ARG A 102 19.48 -13.62 -9.51
C ARG A 102 19.73 -15.09 -9.16
N ASN A 103 18.99 -15.65 -8.20
CA ASN A 103 19.16 -17.04 -7.81
C ASN A 103 18.68 -17.99 -8.91
N ARG A 104 17.68 -17.58 -9.69
CA ARG A 104 17.19 -18.34 -10.83
C ARG A 104 18.23 -18.40 -11.95
N GLU A 105 18.81 -17.28 -12.34
CA GLU A 105 19.86 -17.22 -13.36
C GLU A 105 21.01 -18.16 -13.00
N LYS A 106 21.53 -18.05 -11.77
CA LYS A 106 22.57 -18.95 -11.25
C LYS A 106 22.14 -20.41 -11.23
N SER A 107 20.90 -20.69 -10.84
CA SER A 107 20.39 -22.07 -10.83
C SER A 107 20.26 -22.64 -12.23
N GLU A 108 19.88 -21.84 -13.22
CA GLU A 108 19.77 -22.27 -14.62
C GLU A 108 21.16 -22.54 -15.21
N GLU A 109 22.16 -21.72 -14.90
CA GLU A 109 23.58 -21.97 -15.24
C GLU A 109 24.09 -23.31 -14.68
N ILE A 110 23.84 -23.58 -13.39
CA ILE A 110 24.25 -24.84 -12.74
C ILE A 110 23.51 -26.04 -13.34
N ARG A 111 22.21 -25.92 -13.60
CA ARG A 111 21.44 -27.02 -14.21
C ARG A 111 21.91 -27.32 -15.63
N ALA A 112 22.28 -26.29 -16.40
CA ALA A 112 22.84 -26.45 -17.74
C ALA A 112 24.21 -27.14 -17.69
N SER A 113 25.09 -26.77 -16.76
CA SER A 113 26.42 -27.39 -16.63
C SER A 113 26.37 -28.85 -16.17
N LEU A 114 25.33 -29.23 -15.41
CA LEU A 114 25.11 -30.59 -14.90
C LEU A 114 24.13 -31.41 -15.74
N ASN A 115 23.62 -30.89 -16.85
CA ASN A 115 22.61 -31.52 -17.71
C ASN A 115 21.39 -32.07 -16.94
N VAL A 116 20.89 -31.31 -15.95
CA VAL A 116 19.81 -31.77 -15.07
C VAL A 116 18.45 -31.57 -15.73
N GLN A 117 17.79 -32.68 -16.08
CA GLN A 117 16.46 -32.68 -16.70
C GLN A 117 15.30 -32.89 -15.70
N LEU A 118 15.61 -33.35 -14.48
CA LEU A 118 14.61 -33.67 -13.45
C LEU A 118 13.83 -32.43 -12.95
N ARG A 119 12.53 -32.58 -12.75
CA ARG A 119 11.59 -31.53 -12.27
C ARG A 119 11.20 -31.77 -10.82
N ILE A 120 10.90 -30.70 -10.09
CA ILE A 120 10.52 -30.79 -8.66
C ILE A 120 9.24 -31.60 -8.42
N ALA A 121 8.32 -31.59 -9.40
CA ALA A 121 7.09 -32.37 -9.41
C ALA A 121 7.35 -33.88 -9.27
N GLU A 122 8.44 -34.37 -9.87
CA GLU A 122 8.83 -35.79 -9.85
C GLU A 122 9.28 -36.27 -8.45
N PHE A 123 9.62 -35.33 -7.55
CA PHE A 123 10.07 -35.64 -6.19
C PHE A 123 8.99 -35.44 -5.13
N LEU A 124 8.10 -34.48 -5.34
CA LEU A 124 7.13 -34.07 -4.32
C LEU A 124 5.72 -34.67 -4.53
N ASN A 125 5.51 -35.47 -5.59
CA ASN A 125 4.20 -35.99 -5.97
C ASN A 125 3.13 -34.87 -6.10
N VAL A 126 3.54 -33.70 -6.60
CA VAL A 126 2.69 -32.53 -6.88
C VAL A 126 2.89 -32.06 -8.31
#